data_AF-A0A0A9Y068-F1
#
_entry.id   AF-A0A0A9Y068-F1
#
_cell.length_a   1.000
_cell.length_b   1.000
_cell.length_c   1.000
_cell.angle_alpha   90.00
_cell.angle_beta   90.00
_cell.angle_gamma   90.00
#
_symmetry.space_group_name_H-M   'P 1'
#
loop_
_entity.id
_entity.type
_entity.pdbx_description
1 polymer ?
#
loop_
_entity_poly.entity_id
_entity_poly.type
_entity_poly.pdbx_seq_one_letter_code
_entity_poly.pdbx_strand_id
1 'polypeptide(L)'
;MIILYKTMIKWPGFMGYSFGTGVIGLSLVNILSAKENGDYYNIVLFFGLALVEVLNMFMISSFGEAITTETQELRQQVYFIEWHKLNTKNRKLMINFQIGVNHPVIIKVGGIVDVTLDTFSSIMNTSYSFFNLVNAQ
;
A
#
# COMPACT_ATOMS: atom_id res chain seq x y z
N MET A 1 6.27 2.14 -20.74
CA MET A 1 5.42 3.12 -20.04
C MET A 1 4.93 2.59 -18.68
N ILE A 2 4.26 1.43 -18.59
CA ILE A 2 3.82 0.81 -17.31
C ILE A 2 4.97 0.46 -16.36
N ILE A 3 6.10 -0.03 -16.89
CA ILE A 3 7.32 -0.34 -16.10
C ILE A 3 7.90 0.95 -15.51
N LEU A 4 7.85 2.06 -16.25
CA LEU A 4 8.35 3.35 -15.80
C LEU A 4 7.45 3.92 -14.69
N TYR A 5 6.12 3.77 -14.82
CA TYR A 5 5.14 4.13 -13.79
C TYR A 5 5.32 3.32 -12.50
N LYS A 6 5.50 1.99 -12.59
CA LYS A 6 5.82 1.14 -11.42
C LYS A 6 7.13 1.57 -10.75
N THR A 7 8.15 1.95 -11.50
CA THR A 7 9.45 2.42 -10.95
C THR A 7 9.35 3.82 -10.35
N MET A 8 8.56 4.71 -10.96
CA MET A 8 8.39 6.10 -10.52
C MET A 8 7.54 6.23 -9.26
N ILE A 9 6.63 5.27 -9.00
CA ILE A 9 5.88 5.16 -7.73
C ILE A 9 6.65 4.39 -6.65
N LYS A 10 7.49 3.43 -7.03
CA LYS A 10 8.25 2.60 -6.07
C LYS A 10 9.17 3.43 -5.18
N TRP A 11 9.93 4.36 -5.74
CA TRP A 11 10.92 5.14 -4.98
C TRP A 11 10.30 6.18 -4.03
N PRO A 12 9.32 6.99 -4.46
CA PRO A 12 8.60 7.91 -3.56
C PRO A 12 7.75 7.17 -2.54
N GLY A 13 7.11 6.05 -2.92
CA GLY A 13 6.35 5.22 -1.98
C GLY A 13 7.25 4.59 -0.91
N PHE A 14 8.43 4.10 -1.30
CA PHE A 14 9.42 3.59 -0.35
C PHE A 14 9.98 4.71 0.54
N MET A 15 10.28 5.89 0.00
CA MET A 15 10.71 7.05 0.79
C MET A 15 9.63 7.51 1.78
N GLY A 16 8.35 7.52 1.38
CA GLY A 16 7.24 7.83 2.28
C GLY A 16 7.09 6.78 3.39
N TYR A 17 7.21 5.50 3.05
CA TYR A 17 7.15 4.42 4.03
C TYR A 17 8.34 4.42 4.98
N SER A 18 9.56 4.67 4.50
CA SER A 18 10.75 4.70 5.36
C SER A 18 10.76 5.93 6.26
N PHE A 19 10.35 7.08 5.75
CA PHE A 19 10.20 8.30 6.54
C PHE A 19 9.12 8.12 7.62
N GLY A 20 7.97 7.52 7.28
CA GLY A 20 6.92 7.17 8.25
C GLY A 20 7.41 6.18 9.32
N THR A 21 8.18 5.16 8.95
CA THR A 21 8.74 4.19 9.93
C THR A 21 9.71 4.86 10.91
N GLY A 22 10.53 5.82 10.44
CA GLY A 22 11.43 6.58 11.30
C GLY A 22 10.69 7.51 12.27
N VAL A 23 9.63 8.17 11.79
CA VAL A 23 8.76 9.02 12.61
C VAL A 23 8.04 8.21 13.68
N ILE A 24 7.54 7.01 13.36
CA ILE A 24 6.89 6.11 14.33
C ILE A 24 7.88 5.67 15.43
N GLY A 25 9.12 5.32 15.06
CA GLY A 25 10.15 4.95 16.02
C GLY A 25 10.50 6.08 16.99
N LEU A 26 10.68 7.30 16.48
CA LEU A 26 10.93 8.50 17.29
C LEU A 26 9.72 8.85 18.17
N SER A 27 8.51 8.69 17.64
CA SER A 27 7.26 8.91 18.35
C SER A 27 7.10 7.98 19.56
N LEU A 28 7.42 6.69 19.40
CA LEU A 28 7.39 5.71 20.47
C LEU A 28 8.40 6.01 21.58
N VAL A 29 9.66 6.33 21.24
CA VAL A 29 10.69 6.68 22.22
C VAL A 29 10.25 7.88 23.06
N ASN A 30 9.70 8.91 22.41
CA ASN A 30 9.27 10.10 23.11
C ASN A 30 8.00 9.87 23.97
N ILE A 31 7.09 8.96 23.61
CA ILE A 31 5.98 8.55 24.48
C ILE A 31 6.50 7.91 25.76
N LEU A 32 7.49 7.01 25.66
CA LEU A 32 8.07 6.34 26.82
C LEU A 32 8.74 7.35 27.76
N SER A 33 9.53 8.28 27.20
CA SER A 33 10.15 9.36 27.97
C SER A 33 9.12 10.36 28.55
N ALA A 34 8.03 10.65 27.84
CA ALA A 34 6.97 11.53 28.32
C ALA A 34 6.14 10.89 29.45
N LYS A 35 5.92 9.57 29.40
CA LYS A 35 5.24 8.82 30.46
C LYS A 35 6.04 8.85 31.77
N GLU A 36 7.36 8.79 31.69
CA GLU A 36 8.27 8.89 32.85
C GLU A 36 8.30 10.31 33.44
N ASN A 37 8.26 11.33 32.57
CA ASN A 37 8.28 12.74 32.98
C ASN A 37 6.90 13.32 33.37
N GLY A 38 5.80 12.59 33.17
CA GLY A 38 4.44 13.07 33.45
C GLY A 38 3.93 14.15 32.48
N ASP A 39 4.50 14.21 31.26
CA ASP A 39 4.23 15.28 30.30
C ASP A 39 3.11 14.88 29.32
N TYR A 40 1.87 15.25 29.68
CA TYR A 40 0.66 14.90 28.94
C TYR A 40 0.62 15.47 27.51
N TYR A 41 1.28 16.60 27.26
CA TYR A 41 1.28 17.24 25.93
C TYR A 41 1.96 16.34 24.90
N ASN A 42 3.12 15.80 25.24
CA ASN A 42 3.88 14.90 24.37
C ASN A 42 3.11 13.59 24.10
N ILE A 43 2.44 13.02 25.11
CA ILE A 43 1.62 11.81 24.94
C ILE A 43 0.51 12.01 23.90
N VAL A 44 -0.24 13.11 23.99
CA VAL A 44 -1.33 13.40 23.03
C VAL A 44 -0.79 13.61 21.62
N LEU A 45 0.34 14.31 21.49
CA LEU A 45 0.94 14.64 20.20
C LEU A 45 1.43 13.38 19.47
N PHE A 46 2.13 12.49 20.16
CA PHE A 46 2.63 11.23 19.59
C PHE A 46 1.53 10.21 19.33
N PHE A 47 0.48 10.18 20.15
CA PHE A 47 -0.72 9.39 19.86
C PHE A 47 -1.42 9.87 18.58
N GLY A 48 -1.54 11.19 18.41
CA GLY A 48 -2.05 11.81 17.18
C GLY A 48 -1.22 11.45 15.94
N LEU A 49 0.11 11.48 16.05
CA LEU A 49 1.02 11.08 14.97
C LEU A 49 0.83 9.61 14.56
N ALA A 50 0.72 8.70 15.53
CA ALA A 50 0.47 7.29 15.26
C ALA A 50 -0.87 7.07 14.52
N LEU A 51 -1.92 7.82 14.90
CA LEU A 51 -3.22 7.79 14.25
C LEU A 51 -3.15 8.25 12.79
N VAL A 52 -2.42 9.33 12.52
CA VAL A 52 -2.23 9.85 11.14
C VAL A 52 -1.50 8.83 10.27
N GLU A 53 -0.48 8.15 10.80
CA GLU A 53 0.26 7.12 10.07
C GLU A 53 -0.62 5.91 9.72
N VAL A 54 -1.48 5.48 10.64
CA VAL A 54 -2.46 4.41 10.39
C VAL A 54 -3.42 4.79 9.27
N LEU A 55 -3.93 6.03 9.28
CA LEU A 55 -4.80 6.54 8.22
C LEU A 55 -4.08 6.62 6.87
N ASN A 56 -2.80 7.01 6.87
CA ASN A 56 -1.97 7.06 5.67
C ASN A 56 -1.79 5.66 5.06
N MET A 57 -1.45 4.65 5.88
CA MET A 57 -1.37 3.25 5.42
C MET A 57 -2.71 2.74 4.90
N PHE A 58 -3.81 3.06 5.59
CA PHE A 58 -5.15 2.69 5.16
C PHE A 58 -5.48 3.28 3.77
N MET A 59 -5.26 4.59 3.57
CA MET A 59 -5.48 5.22 2.26
C MET A 59 -4.65 4.55 1.16
N ILE A 60 -3.34 4.35 1.39
CA ILE A 60 -2.46 3.70 0.41
C ILE A 60 -2.95 2.29 0.08
N SER A 61 -3.35 1.51 1.09
CA SER A 61 -3.88 0.15 0.91
C SER A 61 -5.19 0.13 0.10
N SER A 62 -6.11 1.05 0.37
CA SER A 62 -7.37 1.18 -0.34
C SER A 62 -7.18 1.60 -1.80
N PHE A 63 -6.30 2.56 -2.07
CA PHE A 63 -5.94 2.93 -3.44
C PHE A 63 -5.26 1.78 -4.19
N GLY A 64 -4.35 1.05 -3.52
CA GLY A 64 -3.69 -0.12 -4.10
C GLY A 64 -4.65 -1.23 -4.49
N GLU A 65 -5.65 -1.47 -3.64
CA GLU A 65 -6.71 -2.45 -3.90
C GLU A 65 -7.63 -2.02 -5.05
N ALA A 66 -8.10 -0.78 -5.04
CA ALA A 66 -8.93 -0.25 -6.13
C ALA A 66 -8.23 -0.37 -7.50
N ILE A 67 -6.94 0.00 -7.58
CA ILE A 67 -6.17 -0.13 -8.82
C ILE A 67 -6.03 -1.59 -9.26
N THR A 68 -5.86 -2.50 -8.30
CA THR A 68 -5.73 -3.94 -8.57
C THR A 68 -7.02 -4.52 -9.13
N THR A 69 -8.16 -4.18 -8.52
CA THR A 69 -9.51 -4.61 -8.94
C THR A 69 -9.84 -4.09 -10.33
N GLU A 70 -9.69 -2.78 -10.57
CA GLU A 70 -9.95 -2.16 -11.88
C GLU A 70 -9.08 -2.78 -12.98
N THR A 71 -7.81 -3.09 -12.68
CA THR A 71 -6.93 -3.75 -13.65
C THR A 71 -7.37 -5.18 -13.96
N GLN A 72 -7.88 -5.92 -12.97
CA GLN A 72 -8.45 -7.25 -13.18
C GLN A 72 -9.72 -7.20 -14.04
N GLU A 73 -10.61 -6.23 -13.79
CA GLU A 73 -11.83 -6.04 -14.59
C GLU A 73 -11.49 -5.64 -16.04
N LEU A 74 -10.58 -4.68 -16.22
CA LEU A 74 -10.08 -4.29 -17.55
C LEU A 74 -9.48 -5.48 -18.29
N ARG A 75 -8.69 -6.31 -17.61
CA ARG A 75 -8.13 -7.55 -18.19
C ARG A 75 -9.23 -8.49 -18.65
N GLN A 76 -10.27 -8.67 -17.84
CA GLN A 76 -11.39 -9.55 -18.16
C GLN A 76 -12.16 -9.01 -19.37
N GLN A 77 -12.50 -7.72 -19.40
CA GLN A 77 -13.22 -7.12 -20.53
C GLN A 77 -12.42 -7.20 -21.83
N VAL A 78 -11.12 -6.92 -21.78
CA VAL A 78 -10.21 -7.04 -22.93
C VAL A 78 -10.11 -8.48 -23.42
N TYR A 79 -10.21 -9.46 -22.52
CA TYR A 79 -10.23 -10.88 -22.89
C TYR A 79 -11.49 -11.26 -23.67
N PHE A 80 -12.65 -10.69 -23.33
CA PHE A 80 -13.93 -10.97 -23.99
C PHE A 80 -14.17 -10.18 -25.29
N ILE A 81 -13.28 -9.24 -25.66
CA ILE A 81 -13.38 -8.55 -26.94
C ILE A 81 -13.26 -9.55 -28.09
N GLU A 82 -14.18 -9.46 -29.06
CA GLU A 82 -14.18 -10.25 -30.29
C GLU A 82 -13.06 -9.79 -31.25
N TRP A 83 -11.81 -10.02 -30.87
CA TRP A 83 -10.60 -9.60 -31.59
C TRP A 83 -10.53 -10.11 -33.03
N HIS A 84 -11.27 -11.19 -33.33
CA HIS A 84 -11.38 -11.80 -34.64
C HIS A 84 -12.21 -10.96 -35.64
N LYS A 85 -13.08 -10.07 -35.15
CA LYS A 85 -13.87 -9.14 -36.00
C LYS A 85 -13.17 -7.82 -36.29
N LEU A 86 -11.98 -7.59 -35.71
CA LEU A 86 -11.21 -6.36 -35.88
C LEU A 86 -10.34 -6.40 -37.15
N ASN A 87 -10.14 -5.21 -37.74
CA ASN A 87 -9.27 -5.03 -38.89
C ASN A 87 -7.81 -5.42 -38.58
N THR A 88 -7.00 -5.80 -39.58
CA THR A 88 -5.67 -6.42 -39.40
C THR A 88 -4.70 -5.59 -38.55
N LYS A 89 -4.75 -4.25 -38.67
CA LYS A 89 -3.99 -3.31 -37.80
C LYS A 89 -4.45 -3.37 -36.34
N ASN A 90 -5.76 -3.33 -36.11
CA ASN A 90 -6.35 -3.30 -34.78
C ASN A 90 -6.20 -4.65 -34.06
N ARG A 91 -6.22 -5.77 -34.80
CA ARG A 91 -5.96 -7.11 -34.27
C ARG A 91 -4.54 -7.24 -33.70
N LYS A 92 -3.52 -6.74 -34.41
CA LYS A 92 -2.13 -6.71 -33.90
C LYS A 92 -1.99 -5.86 -32.65
N LEU A 93 -2.62 -4.68 -32.63
CA LEU A 93 -2.63 -3.79 -31.47
C LEU A 93 -3.27 -4.48 -30.26
N MET A 94 -4.40 -5.16 -30.47
CA MET A 94 -5.15 -5.79 -29.39
C MET A 94 -4.43 -7.01 -28.81
N ILE A 95 -3.77 -7.82 -29.64
CA ILE A 95 -2.91 -8.91 -29.17
C ILE A 95 -1.75 -8.37 -28.32
N ASN A 96 -1.08 -7.30 -28.75
CA ASN A 96 -0.02 -6.66 -27.97
C ASN A 96 -0.54 -6.11 -26.64
N PHE A 97 -1.73 -5.52 -26.64
CA PHE A 97 -2.38 -4.99 -25.44
C PHE A 97 -2.72 -6.12 -24.46
N GLN A 98 -3.30 -7.22 -24.95
CA GLN A 98 -3.69 -8.39 -24.18
C GLN A 98 -2.47 -9.11 -23.57
N ILE A 99 -1.33 -9.16 -24.27
CA ILE A 99 -0.05 -9.63 -23.73
C ILE A 99 0.46 -8.69 -22.62
N GLY A 100 0.34 -7.37 -22.81
CA GLY A 100 0.76 -6.38 -21.81
C GLY A 100 -0.06 -6.41 -20.52
N VAL A 101 -1.38 -6.56 -20.63
CA VAL A 101 -2.33 -6.64 -19.50
C VAL A 101 -2.28 -8.01 -18.81
N ASN A 102 -1.68 -9.02 -19.45
CA ASN A 102 -1.49 -10.35 -18.85
C ASN A 102 -0.51 -10.33 -17.66
N HIS A 103 0.32 -9.29 -17.52
CA HIS A 103 1.10 -9.06 -16.31
C HIS A 103 0.25 -8.29 -15.30
N PRO A 104 -0.16 -8.91 -14.17
CA PRO A 104 -1.02 -8.25 -13.21
C PRO A 104 -0.31 -6.99 -12.67
N VAL A 105 -1.01 -5.86 -12.69
CA VAL A 105 -0.52 -4.60 -12.11
C VAL A 105 -0.77 -4.66 -10.61
N ILE A 106 -0.03 -5.55 -9.94
CA ILE A 106 0.01 -5.59 -8.49
C ILE A 106 0.96 -4.48 -8.05
N ILE A 107 0.44 -3.56 -7.25
CA ILE A 107 1.25 -2.56 -6.57
C ILE A 107 1.91 -3.26 -5.38
N LYS A 108 3.20 -3.57 -5.53
CA LYS A 108 4.03 -4.12 -4.45
C LYS A 108 4.82 -3.01 -3.79
N VAL A 109 4.64 -2.79 -2.50
CA VAL A 109 5.49 -1.91 -1.70
C VAL A 109 6.77 -2.68 -1.33
N GLY A 110 7.93 -2.07 -1.58
CA GLY A 110 9.25 -2.67 -1.33
C GLY A 110 9.56 -3.93 -2.15
N GLY A 111 8.65 -4.38 -3.03
CA GLY A 111 8.78 -5.63 -3.78
C GLY A 111 8.42 -6.91 -3.00
N ILE A 112 8.03 -6.78 -1.73
CA ILE A 112 7.81 -7.92 -0.82
C ILE A 112 6.32 -8.06 -0.47
N VAL A 113 5.60 -6.94 -0.32
CA VAL A 113 4.24 -6.93 0.21
C VAL A 113 3.28 -6.31 -0.79
N ASP A 114 2.17 -7.00 -1.02
CA ASP A 114 1.08 -6.53 -1.86
C ASP A 114 0.25 -5.49 -1.07
N VAL A 115 0.05 -4.32 -1.68
CA VAL A 115 -0.68 -3.20 -1.05
C VAL A 115 -2.18 -3.48 -1.15
N THR A 116 -2.71 -4.20 -0.17
CA THR A 116 -4.12 -4.59 -0.07
C THR A 116 -4.64 -4.36 1.35
N LEU A 117 -5.96 -4.27 1.52
CA LEU A 117 -6.62 -4.18 2.82
C LEU A 117 -6.37 -5.42 3.68
N ASP A 118 -6.16 -6.59 3.06
CA ASP A 118 -5.78 -7.82 3.77
C ASP A 118 -4.45 -7.66 4.49
N THR A 119 -3.45 -7.10 3.81
CA THR A 119 -2.15 -6.82 4.39
C THR A 119 -2.26 -5.80 5.53
N PHE A 120 -3.03 -4.72 5.34
CA PHE A 120 -3.30 -3.73 6.39
C PHE A 120 -3.92 -4.39 7.64
N SER A 121 -4.91 -5.25 7.45
CA SER A 121 -5.58 -5.97 8.54
C SER A 121 -4.61 -6.89 9.29
N SER A 122 -3.71 -7.57 8.57
CA SER A 122 -2.67 -8.41 9.17
C SER A 122 -1.69 -7.60 10.03
N ILE A 123 -1.26 -6.42 9.55
CA ILE A 123 -0.39 -5.50 10.30
C ILE A 123 -1.12 -5.04 11.58
N MET A 124 -2.38 -4.63 11.47
CA MET A 124 -3.18 -4.16 12.60
C MET A 124 -3.34 -5.25 13.68
N ASN A 125 -3.66 -6.48 13.28
CA ASN A 125 -3.75 -7.62 14.20
C ASN A 125 -2.43 -7.90 14.93
N THR A 126 -1.30 -7.76 14.22
CA THR A 126 0.03 -7.91 14.82
C THR A 126 0.31 -6.81 15.83
N SER A 127 -0.02 -5.55 15.51
CA SER A 127 0.10 -4.41 16.43
C SER A 127 -0.73 -4.58 17.69
N TYR A 128 -2.00 -5.02 17.58
CA TYR A 128 -2.84 -5.32 18.74
C TYR A 128 -2.26 -6.46 19.59
N SER A 129 -1.76 -7.51 18.95
CA SER A 129 -1.11 -8.64 19.64
C SER A 129 0.13 -8.18 20.42
N PHE A 130 0.96 -7.33 19.81
CA PHE A 130 2.14 -6.76 20.45
C PHE A 130 1.78 -5.86 21.64
N PHE A 131 0.77 -4.99 21.48
CA PHE A 131 0.27 -4.15 22.57
C PHE A 131 -0.21 -5.00 23.76
N ASN A 132 -1.01 -6.04 23.49
CA ASN A 132 -1.48 -6.95 24.53
C ASN A 132 -0.33 -7.69 25.22
N LEU A 133 0.70 -8.10 24.49
CA LEU A 133 1.87 -8.76 25.05
C LEU A 133 2.65 -7.84 26.01
N VAL A 134 2.91 -6.60 25.59
CA VAL A 134 3.62 -5.60 26.42
C VAL A 134 2.83 -5.24 27.67
N ASN A 135 1.50 -5.16 27.57
CA ASN A 135 0.63 -4.82 28.69
C ASN A 135 0.35 -6.02 29.63
N ALA A 136 0.75 -7.23 29.25
CA ALA A 136 0.65 -8.43 30.05
C ALA A 136 1.92 -8.74 30.88
N GLN A 137 3.01 -7.98 30.68
CA GLN A 137 4.22 -7.99 31.53
C GLN A 137 4.15 -6.91 32.61
#